data_AF-A0A2R7P6N6-F1
#
_entry.id   AF-A0A2R7P6N6-F1
#
_cell.length_a   1.000
_cell.length_b   1.000
_cell.length_c   1.000
_cell.angle_alpha   90.00
_cell.angle_beta   90.00
_cell.angle_gamma   90.00
#
_symmetry.space_group_name_H-M   'P 1'
#
loop_
_entity.id
_entity.type
_entity.pdbx_description
1 polymer ?
#
loop_
_entity_poly.entity_id
_entity_poly.type
_entity_poly.pdbx_seq_one_letter_code
_entity_poly.pdbx_strand_id
1 'polypeptide(L)'
;MINELQKAKDLMDNGQYMSAVIILQNINGLSPKSENYRLLFMSNCWCELGEYDWAIDIAEKLLVKDKNNELASQIKYLSYCELKDFDNALAEIIHFLSFNEANLYKVTLEELLT
;
A
#
# COMPACT_ATOMS: atom_id res chain seq x y z
N MET A 1 7.61 -16.34 13.10
CA MET A 1 8.08 -15.46 12.01
C MET A 1 7.55 -15.85 10.63
N ILE A 2 8.12 -16.77 9.83
CA ILE A 2 7.56 -17.09 8.49
C ILE A 2 6.11 -17.64 8.58
N ASN A 3 5.83 -18.43 9.61
CA ASN A 3 4.51 -19.02 9.83
C ASN A 3 3.41 -17.96 10.09
N GLU A 4 3.74 -16.83 10.73
CA GLU A 4 2.74 -15.81 11.07
C GLU A 4 2.39 -14.91 9.88
N LEU A 5 3.37 -14.59 9.02
CA LEU A 5 3.12 -13.89 7.77
C LEU A 5 2.25 -14.73 6.83
N GLN A 6 2.54 -16.02 6.71
CA GLN A 6 1.71 -16.92 5.90
C GLN A 6 0.30 -17.03 6.49
N LYS A 7 0.18 -17.22 7.81
CA LYS A 7 -1.12 -17.27 8.49
C LYS A 7 -1.93 -15.98 8.28
N ALA A 8 -1.29 -14.81 8.36
CA ALA A 8 -1.97 -13.55 8.07
C ALA A 8 -2.45 -13.49 6.61
N LYS A 9 -1.63 -13.94 5.65
CA LYS A 9 -2.04 -14.05 4.25
C LYS A 9 -3.23 -15.00 4.07
N ASP A 10 -3.22 -16.16 4.71
CA ASP A 10 -4.33 -17.11 4.63
C ASP A 10 -5.63 -16.50 5.18
N LEU A 11 -5.55 -15.69 6.24
CA LEU A 11 -6.70 -14.94 6.76
C LEU A 11 -7.20 -13.90 5.74
N MET A 12 -6.29 -13.17 5.08
CA MET A 12 -6.64 -12.22 4.01
C MET A 12 -7.34 -12.92 2.85
N ASP A 13 -6.81 -14.06 2.39
CA ASP A 13 -7.39 -14.84 1.30
C ASP A 13 -8.82 -15.34 1.64
N ASN A 14 -9.16 -15.44 2.94
CA ASN A 14 -10.49 -15.76 3.45
C ASN A 14 -11.35 -14.53 3.83
N GLY A 15 -10.89 -13.31 3.50
CA GLY A 15 -11.58 -12.05 3.82
C GLY A 15 -11.56 -11.67 5.32
N GLN A 16 -10.76 -12.34 6.14
CA GLN A 16 -10.66 -12.09 7.58
C GLN A 16 -9.60 -11.01 7.89
N TYR A 17 -9.80 -9.82 7.32
CA TYR A 17 -8.80 -8.75 7.32
C TYR A 17 -8.42 -8.25 8.72
N MET A 18 -9.39 -8.04 9.61
CA MET A 18 -9.07 -7.58 10.98
C MET A 18 -8.27 -8.63 11.77
N SER A 19 -8.57 -9.92 11.58
CA SER A 19 -7.79 -11.01 12.17
C SER A 19 -6.35 -11.03 11.61
N ALA A 20 -6.18 -10.78 10.31
CA ALA A 20 -4.87 -10.68 9.69
C ALA A 20 -4.06 -9.51 10.27
N VAL A 21 -4.68 -8.32 10.41
CA VAL A 21 -4.07 -7.15 11.06
C VAL A 21 -3.54 -7.48 12.45
N ILE A 22 -4.36 -8.12 13.29
CA ILE A 22 -3.96 -8.47 14.67
C ILE A 22 -2.69 -9.34 14.66
N ILE A 23 -2.61 -10.30 13.74
CA ILE A 23 -1.39 -11.11 13.60
C ILE A 23 -0.22 -10.24 13.15
N LEU A 24 -0.39 -9.47 12.07
CA LEU A 24 0.66 -8.64 11.47
C LEU A 24 1.22 -7.61 12.46
N GLN A 25 0.40 -7.00 13.31
CA GLN A 25 0.83 -6.05 14.34
C GLN A 25 1.76 -6.68 15.38
N ASN A 26 1.59 -7.97 15.67
CA ASN A 26 2.34 -8.66 16.71
C ASN A 26 3.61 -9.37 16.21
N ILE A 27 3.86 -9.39 14.89
CA ILE A 27 5.08 -9.98 14.34
C ILE A 27 6.26 -9.04 14.59
N ASN A 28 7.34 -9.58 15.16
CA ASN A 28 8.59 -8.87 15.43
C ASN A 28 9.78 -9.62 14.84
N GLY A 29 10.92 -8.93 14.66
CA GLY A 29 12.20 -9.55 14.28
C GLY A 29 12.29 -9.98 12.81
N LEU A 30 11.42 -9.47 11.94
CA LEU A 30 11.41 -9.82 10.52
C LEU A 30 12.66 -9.35 9.78
N SER A 31 13.05 -10.11 8.75
CA SER A 31 14.01 -9.63 7.75
C SER A 31 13.46 -8.39 7.03
N PRO A 32 14.30 -7.51 6.47
CA PRO A 32 13.82 -6.33 5.74
C PRO A 32 12.80 -6.66 4.63
N LYS A 33 13.02 -7.75 3.89
CA LYS A 33 12.09 -8.21 2.86
C LYS A 33 10.75 -8.66 3.45
N SER A 34 10.79 -9.42 4.53
CA SER A 34 9.58 -9.88 5.23
C SER A 34 8.81 -8.72 5.88
N GLU A 35 9.52 -7.71 6.37
CA GLU A 35 8.92 -6.49 6.91
C GLU A 35 8.17 -5.71 5.82
N ASN A 36 8.71 -5.62 4.61
CA ASN A 36 8.00 -5.00 3.49
C ASN A 36 6.69 -5.74 3.16
N TYR A 37 6.70 -7.08 3.16
CA TYR A 37 5.46 -7.85 3.00
C TYR A 37 4.47 -7.63 4.14
N ARG A 38 4.96 -7.53 5.39
CA ARG A 38 4.11 -7.25 6.54
C ARG A 38 3.38 -5.91 6.37
N LEU A 39 4.10 -4.87 6.00
CA LEU A 39 3.53 -3.54 5.76
C LEU A 39 2.54 -3.57 4.59
N LEU A 40 2.89 -4.22 3.48
CA LEU A 40 1.98 -4.34 2.34
C LEU A 40 0.66 -5.02 2.72
N PHE A 41 0.74 -6.14 3.43
CA PHE A 41 -0.44 -6.89 3.89
C PHE A 41 -1.28 -6.06 4.86
N MET A 42 -0.64 -5.34 5.79
CA MET A 42 -1.35 -4.46 6.72
C MET A 42 -2.07 -3.32 6.00
N SER A 43 -1.40 -2.65 5.06
CA SER A 43 -2.00 -1.57 4.26
C SER A 43 -3.19 -2.08 3.46
N ASN A 44 -3.06 -3.24 2.81
CA ASN A 44 -4.16 -3.87 2.08
C ASN A 44 -5.34 -4.22 3.01
N CYS A 45 -5.08 -4.79 4.18
CA CYS A 45 -6.14 -5.11 5.13
C CYS A 45 -6.92 -3.86 5.57
N TRP A 46 -6.22 -2.75 5.83
CA TRP A 46 -6.90 -1.49 6.19
C TRP A 46 -7.73 -0.93 5.05
N CYS A 47 -7.23 -1.01 3.82
CA CYS A 47 -7.98 -0.60 2.63
C CYS A 47 -9.27 -1.42 2.48
N GLU A 48 -9.19 -2.74 2.62
CA GLU A 48 -10.35 -3.64 2.53
C GLU A 48 -11.35 -3.46 3.68
N LEU A 49 -10.90 -2.95 4.84
CA LEU A 49 -11.76 -2.60 5.97
C LEU A 49 -12.39 -1.20 5.84
N GLY A 50 -12.03 -0.43 4.81
CA GLY A 50 -12.49 0.97 4.63
C GLY A 50 -11.76 1.98 5.53
N GLU A 51 -10.71 1.56 6.22
CA GLU A 51 -9.89 2.40 7.11
C GLU A 51 -8.77 3.06 6.30
N TYR A 52 -9.16 3.95 5.38
CA TYR A 52 -8.29 4.48 4.34
C TYR A 52 -7.11 5.31 4.86
N ASP A 53 -7.31 6.10 5.93
CA ASP A 53 -6.21 6.86 6.55
C ASP A 53 -5.10 5.92 7.05
N TRP A 54 -5.47 4.78 7.65
CA TRP A 54 -4.51 3.79 8.12
C TRP A 54 -3.86 3.04 6.96
N ALA A 55 -4.61 2.77 5.88
CA ALA A 55 -4.06 2.18 4.68
C ALA A 55 -2.95 3.06 4.07
N ILE A 56 -3.20 4.37 3.97
CA ILE A 56 -2.26 5.40 3.49
C ILE A 56 -1.02 5.44 4.38
N ASP A 57 -1.18 5.56 5.69
CA ASP A 57 -0.06 5.64 6.64
C ASP A 57 0.88 4.43 6.57
N ILE A 58 0.32 3.24 6.39
CA ILE A 58 1.12 2.01 6.28
C ILE A 58 1.76 1.89 4.89
N ALA A 59 1.04 2.26 3.82
CA ALA A 59 1.60 2.29 2.46
C ALA A 59 2.79 3.26 2.38
N GLU A 60 2.68 4.45 2.97
CA GLU A 60 3.76 5.44 3.03
C GLU A 60 5.01 4.87 3.72
N LYS A 61 4.84 4.20 4.87
CA LYS A 61 5.94 3.54 5.58
C LYS A 61 6.65 2.49 4.73
N LEU A 62 5.91 1.80 3.85
CA LEU A 62 6.48 0.87 2.89
C LEU A 62 7.21 1.60 1.75
N LEU A 63 6.62 2.66 1.19
CA LEU A 63 7.21 3.44 0.10
C LEU A 63 8.51 4.15 0.50
N VAL A 64 8.64 4.58 1.76
CA VAL A 64 9.92 5.09 2.32
C VAL A 64 11.04 4.03 2.22
N LYS A 65 10.71 2.73 2.29
CA LYS A 65 11.67 1.62 2.21
C LYS A 65 11.84 1.09 0.79
N ASP A 66 10.78 1.14 0.00
CA ASP A 66 10.68 0.60 -1.36
C ASP A 66 9.80 1.52 -2.22
N LYS A 67 10.41 2.61 -2.71
CA LYS A 67 9.74 3.65 -3.51
C LYS A 67 9.18 3.15 -4.85
N ASN A 68 9.61 1.98 -5.31
CA ASN A 68 9.15 1.36 -6.55
C ASN A 68 8.00 0.37 -6.29
N ASN A 69 7.48 0.29 -5.06
CA ASN A 69 6.42 -0.67 -4.73
C ASN A 69 5.09 -0.24 -5.35
N GLU A 70 4.75 -0.86 -6.47
CA GLU A 70 3.53 -0.58 -7.23
C GLU A 70 2.26 -0.81 -6.39
N LEU A 71 2.18 -1.93 -5.68
CA LEU A 71 1.00 -2.26 -4.88
C LEU A 71 0.79 -1.27 -3.73
N ALA A 72 1.86 -0.85 -3.05
CA ALA A 72 1.75 0.16 -2.00
C ALA A 72 1.27 1.51 -2.54
N SER A 73 1.81 1.95 -3.69
CA SER A 73 1.39 3.19 -4.34
C SER A 73 -0.08 3.11 -4.78
N GLN A 74 -0.49 1.96 -5.34
CA GLN A 74 -1.88 1.73 -5.75
C GLN A 74 -2.85 1.77 -4.57
N ILE A 75 -2.53 1.11 -3.45
CA ILE A 75 -3.38 1.16 -2.24
C ILE A 75 -3.50 2.60 -1.74
N LYS A 76 -2.40 3.35 -1.70
CA LYS A 76 -2.39 4.75 -1.26
C LYS A 76 -3.25 5.63 -2.18
N TYR A 77 -3.10 5.49 -3.51
CA TYR A 77 -3.92 6.18 -4.51
C TYR A 77 -5.41 5.87 -4.36
N LEU A 78 -5.78 4.59 -4.28
CA LEU A 78 -7.18 4.17 -4.15
C LEU A 78 -7.78 4.66 -2.83
N SER A 79 -7.02 4.63 -1.74
CA SER A 79 -7.45 5.16 -0.44
C SER A 79 -7.75 6.65 -0.50
N TYR A 80 -6.92 7.45 -1.18
CA TYR A 80 -7.22 8.88 -1.41
C TYR A 80 -8.49 9.07 -2.26
N CYS A 81 -8.67 8.27 -3.31
CA CYS A 81 -9.89 8.32 -4.13
C CYS A 81 -11.16 8.03 -3.31
N GLU A 82 -11.11 7.03 -2.43
CA GLU A 82 -12.23 6.67 -1.54
C GLU A 82 -12.54 7.79 -0.53
N LEU A 83 -11.51 8.47 -0.03
CA LEU A 83 -11.63 9.68 0.79
C LEU A 83 -12.06 10.92 -0.01
N LYS A 84 -12.14 10.83 -1.34
CA LYS A 84 -12.37 11.94 -2.28
C LYS A 84 -11.31 13.04 -2.20
N ASP A 85 -10.11 12.69 -1.75
CA ASP A 85 -8.93 13.56 -1.72
C ASP A 85 -8.19 13.44 -3.06
N PHE A 86 -8.79 14.01 -4.11
CA PHE A 86 -8.28 13.87 -5.47
C PHE A 86 -6.95 14.59 -5.70
N ASP A 87 -6.65 15.63 -4.91
CA ASP A 87 -5.37 16.34 -4.99
C ASP A 87 -4.22 15.41 -4.57
N ASN A 88 -4.38 14.70 -3.44
CA ASN A 88 -3.37 13.74 -3.00
C ASN A 88 -3.37 12.45 -3.84
N ALA A 89 -4.51 12.01 -4.37
CA ALA A 89 -4.54 10.91 -5.33
C ALA A 89 -3.72 11.25 -6.58
N LEU A 90 -3.90 12.45 -7.13
CA LEU A 90 -3.13 12.92 -8.28
C LEU A 90 -1.64 13.05 -7.97
N ALA A 91 -1.29 13.59 -6.79
CA ALA A 91 0.09 13.66 -6.34
C ALA A 91 0.73 12.26 -6.24
N GLU A 92 -0.01 11.28 -5.73
CA GLU A 92 0.49 9.91 -5.58
C GLU A 92 0.71 9.23 -6.93
N ILE A 93 -0.19 9.39 -7.91
CA ILE A 93 0.01 8.78 -9.23
C ILE A 93 1.22 9.41 -9.97
N ILE A 94 1.43 10.72 -9.84
CA ILE A 94 2.63 11.40 -10.38
C ILE A 94 3.89 10.87 -9.68
N HIS A 95 3.86 10.76 -8.36
CA HIS A 95 4.95 10.21 -7.57
C HIS A 95 5.30 8.77 -8.01
N PHE A 96 4.31 7.88 -8.09
CA PHE A 96 4.47 6.51 -8.57
C PHE A 96 5.14 6.46 -9.95
N LEU A 97 4.65 7.26 -10.89
CA LEU A 97 5.17 7.35 -12.26
C LEU A 97 6.59 7.95 -12.33
N SER A 98 7.02 8.71 -11.32
CA SER A 98 8.38 9.22 -11.24
C SER A 98 9.42 8.15 -10.90
N PHE A 99 9.00 7.05 -10.26
CA PHE A 99 9.85 5.93 -9.86
C PHE A 99 9.64 4.67 -10.72
N ASN A 100 8.47 4.55 -11.34
CA ASN A 100 8.09 3.44 -12.21
C ASN A 100 7.77 4.01 -13.60
N GLU A 101 8.73 3.90 -14.52
CA GLU A 101 8.56 4.34 -15.90
C GLU A 101 7.52 3.49 -16.62
N ALA A 102 6.24 3.85 -16.51
CA ALA A 102 5.25 3.50 -17.52
C ALA A 102 5.38 4.56 -18.63
N ASN A 103 6.31 4.32 -19.58
CA ASN A 103 6.75 5.26 -20.64
C ASN A 103 5.65 5.96 -21.47
N LEU A 104 4.36 5.68 -21.25
CA LEU A 104 3.23 6.25 -21.99
C LEU A 104 2.30 7.15 -21.16
N TYR A 105 2.14 6.92 -19.85
CA TYR A 105 1.08 7.58 -19.07
C TYR A 105 1.54 8.85 -18.34
N LYS A 106 2.82 8.95 -17.98
CA LYS A 106 3.37 10.10 -17.23
C LYS A 106 3.36 11.39 -18.05
N VAL A 107 3.91 11.35 -19.26
CA VAL A 107 4.00 12.52 -20.15
C VAL A 107 2.61 13.08 -20.44
N THR A 108 1.66 12.19 -20.77
CA THR A 108 0.26 12.57 -21.06
C THR A 108 -0.44 13.20 -19.85
N LEU A 109 -0.15 12.74 -18.62
CA LEU A 109 -0.73 13.31 -17.41
C LEU A 109 -0.09 14.65 -17.04
N GLU A 110 1.22 14.80 -17.20
CA GLU A 110 1.92 16.07 -16.96
C GLU A 110 1.45 17.18 -17.92
N GLU A 111 1.17 16.84 -19.18
CA GLU A 111 0.64 17.79 -20.19
C GLU A 111 -0.80 18.27 -19.89
N LEU A 112 -1.62 17.46 -19.21
CA LEU A 112 -3.00 17.82 -18.86
C LEU A 112 -3.11 18.70 -17.61
N LEU A 113 -2.03 18.79 -16.83
CA LEU A 113 -1.98 19.57 -15.58
C LEU A 113 -1.33 20.95 -15.74
N THR A 114 -0.86 21.28 -16.95
CA THR A 114 -0.34 22.60 -17.35
C THR A 114 -1.32 23.35 -18.23
#